data_AF-A0A452EBS4-F1
#
_entry.id   AF-A0A452EBS4-F1
#
_cell.length_a   1.000
_cell.length_b   1.000
_cell.length_c   1.000
_cell.angle_alpha   90.00
_cell.angle_beta   90.00
_cell.angle_gamma   90.00
#
_symmetry.space_group_name_H-M   'P 1'
#
loop_
_entity.id
_entity.type
_entity.pdbx_description
1 polymer ?
#
loop_
_entity_poly.entity_id
_entity_poly.type
_entity_poly.pdbx_seq_one_letter_code
_entity_poly.pdbx_strand_id
1 'polypeptide(L)' 'SRWTRMIIGSNGVADPRTISVLAKWHNSYSVKVVLQELQRLMMSKENMKFPQLPEGQCYSN' A
#
# COMPACT_ATOMS: atom_id res chain seq x y z
N SER A 1 8.20 -6.49 9.32
CA SER A 1 7.07 -7.40 8.97
C SER A 1 5.66 -6.85 9.24
N ARG A 2 5.47 -5.57 9.64
CA ARG A 2 4.15 -5.05 10.07
C ARG A 2 3.53 -4.02 9.11
N TRP A 3 4.33 -3.23 8.38
CA TRP A 3 3.83 -2.29 7.36
C TRP A 3 3.18 -2.95 6.17
N THR A 4 3.88 -3.95 5.64
CA THR A 4 3.51 -4.61 4.41
C THR A 4 2.18 -5.32 4.59
N ARG A 5 1.82 -5.70 5.84
CA ARG A 5 0.53 -6.26 6.19
C ARG A 5 -0.63 -5.25 6.18
N MET A 6 -0.39 -3.97 6.49
CA MET A 6 -1.45 -2.93 6.47
C MET A 6 -1.79 -2.46 5.05
N ILE A 7 -0.76 -2.33 4.21
CA ILE A 7 -0.93 -1.79 2.84
C ILE A 7 -1.12 -2.92 1.82
N ILE A 8 -0.43 -4.04 2.00
CA ILE A 8 -0.25 -5.10 0.97
C ILE A 8 -0.67 -6.48 1.51
N GLY A 9 -1.34 -6.57 2.68
CA GLY A 9 -1.81 -7.84 3.23
C GLY A 9 -0.67 -8.83 3.56
N SER A 10 -1.01 -10.03 4.04
CA SER A 10 0.00 -11.07 4.35
C SER A 10 0.52 -11.79 3.11
N ASN A 11 -0.16 -11.65 1.98
CA ASN A 11 0.02 -12.38 0.73
C ASN A 11 0.49 -11.51 -0.44
N GLY A 12 0.92 -10.27 -0.20
CA GLY A 12 1.32 -9.39 -1.30
C GLY A 12 0.14 -8.66 -1.98
N VAL A 13 -1.09 -8.84 -1.49
CA VAL A 13 -2.31 -8.22 -2.04
C VAL A 13 -2.80 -7.08 -1.14
N ALA A 14 -2.87 -5.88 -1.71
CA ALA A 14 -3.45 -4.72 -1.04
C ALA A 14 -4.94 -4.91 -0.79
N ASP A 15 -5.40 -4.67 0.45
CA ASP A 15 -6.83 -4.64 0.76
C ASP A 15 -7.42 -3.35 0.17
N PRO A 16 -8.37 -3.41 -0.77
CA PRO A 16 -8.97 -2.22 -1.37
C PRO A 16 -9.61 -1.30 -0.33
N ARG A 17 -10.02 -1.83 0.83
CA ARG A 17 -10.66 -1.05 1.91
C ARG A 17 -9.67 -0.18 2.68
N THR A 18 -8.38 -0.50 2.67
CA THR A 18 -7.33 0.32 3.31
C THR A 18 -6.82 1.42 2.39
N ILE A 19 -7.05 1.29 1.08
CA ILE A 19 -6.67 2.27 0.07
C ILE A 19 -7.93 3.01 -0.40
N SER A 20 -8.14 4.22 0.12
CA SER A 20 -9.37 5.02 -0.10
C SER A 20 -9.74 5.18 -1.59
N VAL A 21 -8.73 5.39 -2.47
CA VAL A 21 -8.93 5.51 -3.93
C VAL A 21 -9.43 4.21 -4.58
N LEU A 22 -9.08 3.05 -4.03
CA LEU A 22 -9.58 1.75 -4.50
C LEU A 22 -10.95 1.45 -3.88
N ALA A 23 -11.16 1.77 -2.60
CA ALA A 23 -12.45 1.59 -1.93
C ALA A 23 -13.59 2.40 -2.59
N LYS A 24 -13.28 3.60 -3.08
CA LYS A 24 -14.22 4.54 -3.70
C LYS A 24 -13.86 4.79 -5.16
N TRP A 25 -13.50 3.74 -5.89
CA TRP A 25 -13.05 3.86 -7.27
C TRP A 25 -14.00 4.70 -8.12
N HIS A 26 -13.46 5.71 -8.79
CA HIS A 26 -14.19 6.58 -9.71
C HIS A 26 -13.53 6.52 -11.09
N ASN A 27 -14.33 6.62 -12.17
CA ASN A 27 -13.83 6.45 -13.54
C ASN A 27 -12.82 7.54 -13.98
N SER A 28 -12.76 8.67 -13.26
CA SER A 28 -11.75 9.70 -13.47
C SER A 28 -10.40 9.40 -12.81
N TYR A 29 -10.29 8.36 -11.99
CA TYR A 29 -9.04 7.98 -11.35
C TYR A 29 -8.14 7.24 -12.33
N SER A 30 -6.86 7.61 -12.32
CA SER A 30 -5.83 6.99 -13.14
C SER A 30 -4.86 6.20 -12.25
N VAL A 31 -4.05 5.34 -12.87
CA VAL A 31 -2.96 4.61 -12.18
C VAL A 31 -2.05 5.58 -11.42
N LYS A 32 -1.84 6.79 -11.95
CA LYS A 32 -1.09 7.85 -11.27
C LYS A 32 -1.68 8.19 -9.89
N VAL A 33 -3.00 8.32 -9.78
CA VAL A 33 -3.68 8.62 -8.51
C VAL A 33 -3.49 7.49 -7.51
N VAL A 34 -3.55 6.23 -7.98
CA VAL A 34 -3.32 5.05 -7.14
C VAL A 34 -1.90 5.02 -6.59
N LEU A 35 -0.89 5.28 -7.44
CA LEU A 35 0.52 5.32 -7.02
C LEU A 35 0.80 6.47 -6.05
N GLN A 36 0.20 7.64 -6.28
CA GLN A 36 0.35 8.79 -5.37
C GLN A 36 -0.27 8.52 -4.00
N GLU A 37 -1.44 7.89 -3.95
CA GLU A 37 -2.07 7.52 -2.68
C GLU A 37 -1.25 6.47 -1.93
N LEU A 38 -0.68 5.49 -2.64
CA LEU A 38 0.21 4.49 -2.06
C LEU A 38 1.46 5.14 -1.44
N GLN A 39 2.11 6.07 -2.14
CA GLN A 39 3.24 6.83 -1.60
C GLN A 39 2.85 7.65 -0.37
N ARG A 40 1.70 8.34 -0.41
CA ARG A 40 1.18 9.10 0.74
C ARG A 40 0.97 8.20 1.96
N LEU A 41 0.40 7.01 1.74
CA LEU A 41 0.18 6.03 2.80
C LEU A 41 1.51 5.52 3.36
N MET A 42 2.51 5.21 2.52
CA MET A 42 3.87 4.84 2.95
C MET A 42 4.53 5.94 3.78
N MET A 43 4.25 7.21 3.50
CA MET A 43 4.78 8.34 4.25
C MET A 43 3.94 8.73 5.48
N SER A 44 2.83 8.03 5.77
CA SER A 44 2.01 8.38 6.92
C SER A 44 2.77 8.13 8.23
N LYS A 45 2.49 8.93 9.28
CA LYS A 45 3.15 8.79 10.60
C LYS A 45 2.88 7.43 11.25
N GLU A 46 1.71 6.86 10.95
CA GLU A 46 1.41 5.48 11.33
C GLU A 46 2.38 4.55 10.60
N ASN A 47 2.61 4.77 9.29
CA ASN A 47 3.47 4.02 8.36
C ASN A 47 5.01 4.24 8.42
N MET A 48 5.52 5.14 9.28
CA MET A 48 6.97 5.42 9.40
C MET A 48 7.69 4.76 10.60
N LYS A 49 6.96 4.30 11.63
CA LYS A 49 7.43 3.61 12.87
C LYS A 49 7.93 2.14 12.84
N PHE A 50 7.26 1.18 12.22
CA PHE A 50 7.76 -0.15 11.88
C PHE A 50 8.99 -0.13 10.91
N PRO A 51 9.67 -1.27 10.72
CA PRO A 51 10.81 -1.37 9.82
C PRO A 51 10.43 -1.87 8.42
N GLN A 52 11.06 -1.28 7.39
CA GLN A 52 11.03 -1.76 6.01
C GLN A 52 11.70 -3.15 5.92
N LEU A 53 11.25 -3.97 4.98
CA LEU A 53 11.92 -5.23 4.68
C LEU A 53 13.29 -4.97 4.03
N PRO A 54 14.21 -5.96 4.04
CA PRO A 54 15.44 -5.86 3.26
C PRO A 54 15.14 -5.52 1.81
N GLU A 55 15.89 -4.58 1.25
CA GLU A 55 15.79 -4.24 -0.17
C GLU A 55 16.08 -5.49 -1.00
N GLY A 56 15.25 -5.73 -2.02
CA GLY A 56 15.39 -6.90 -2.91
C GLY A 56 14.55 -8.14 -2.53
N GLN A 57 13.70 -8.08 -1.50
CA GLN A 57 12.72 -9.15 -1.27
C GLN A 57 11.50 -9.05 -2.20
N CYS A 58 11.15 -10.17 -2.84
CA CYS A 58 9.94 -10.33 -3.64
C CYS A 58 8.98 -11.32 -2.97
N TYR A 59 7.67 -11.11 -3.13
CA TYR A 59 6.66 -12.10 -2.76
C TYR A 59 6.64 -13.22 -3.79
N SER A 60 6.63 -14.47 -3.34
CA SER A 60 6.29 -15.61 -4.20
C SER A 60 4.80 -15.57 -4.54
N ASN A 61 4.47 -15.93 -5.79
CA ASN A 61 3.11 -16.01 -6.30
C ASN A 61 2.38 -17.27 -5.83
#